data_AF-A0A5J4PTD1-F1
#
_entry.id   AF-A0A5J4PTD1-F1
#
_cell.length_a   1.000
_cell.length_b   1.000
_cell.length_c   1.000
_cell.angle_alpha   90.00
_cell.angle_beta   90.00
_cell.angle_gamma   90.00
#
_symmetry.space_group_name_H-M   'P 1'
#
loop_
_entity.id
_entity.type
_entity.pdbx_description
1 polymer ?
#
loop_
_entity_poly.entity_id
_entity_poly.type
_entity_poly.pdbx_seq_one_letter_code
_entity_poly.pdbx_strand_id
1 'polypeptide(L)'
;MKLIKFKVENFRSVDDSDWINAEDVTCLVGTNESGKTNLLIALWKLNPANGELIIPLDDYPRKKYHNYEQTKGDEVFVSAEFEVDTTTAISLSKQSGWHEDLMKQVIVRRNYDGSYLYEYVKNKLDSIDKSYLIDFLNNVIQEYNSSDLPNKEEAETNKAITDFINSELSKLSTKNNELNKQEVLEVKANFTMFIETNYKRKINLKSFFDSNLFPKLDRIISAFDANGIVVSDECKKIIKSKLPKFVYYSDYGNLDS
;
A
#
# COMPACT_ATOMS: atom_id res chain seq x y z
N MET A 1 -9.12 -0.09 7.30
CA MET A 1 -9.04 0.63 6.02
C MET A 1 -9.81 1.92 6.15
N LYS A 2 -9.26 3.03 5.67
CA LYS A 2 -9.86 4.37 5.65
C LYS A 2 -10.14 4.76 4.20
N LEU A 3 -11.35 5.21 3.89
CA LEU A 3 -11.70 5.71 2.55
C LEU A 3 -10.95 7.03 2.30
N ILE A 4 -10.28 7.15 1.15
CA ILE A 4 -9.55 8.36 0.73
C ILE A 4 -10.32 9.11 -0.34
N LYS A 5 -10.82 8.38 -1.33
CA LYS A 5 -11.62 8.93 -2.43
C LYS A 5 -12.40 7.82 -3.12
N PHE A 6 -13.43 8.20 -3.84
CA PHE A 6 -14.24 7.27 -4.63
C PHE A 6 -14.60 7.88 -5.98
N LYS A 7 -14.93 7.01 -6.93
CA LYS A 7 -15.38 7.34 -8.28
C LYS A 7 -16.60 6.49 -8.60
N VAL A 8 -17.61 7.10 -9.20
CA VAL A 8 -18.84 6.44 -9.65
C VAL A 8 -18.95 6.63 -11.15
N GLU A 9 -19.15 5.53 -11.87
CA GLU A 9 -19.18 5.49 -13.33
C GLU A 9 -20.41 4.74 -13.77
N ASN A 10 -21.09 5.22 -14.81
CA ASN A 10 -22.23 4.57 -15.42
C ASN A 10 -23.22 4.01 -14.38
N PHE A 11 -23.70 4.85 -13.46
CA PHE A 11 -24.64 4.46 -12.39
C PHE A 11 -25.83 5.41 -12.33
N ARG A 12 -27.02 4.91 -12.67
CA ARG A 12 -28.26 5.68 -12.76
C ARG A 12 -28.10 6.92 -13.65
N SER A 13 -28.07 8.11 -13.05
CA SER A 13 -27.91 9.40 -13.73
C SER A 13 -26.45 9.88 -13.80
N VAL A 14 -25.50 9.13 -13.22
CA VAL A 14 -24.07 9.47 -13.18
C VAL A 14 -23.39 8.78 -14.35
N ASP A 15 -22.83 9.56 -15.28
CA ASP A 15 -21.99 9.03 -16.35
C ASP A 15 -20.57 8.78 -15.85
N ASP A 16 -19.92 9.81 -15.29
CA ASP A 16 -18.63 9.74 -14.61
C ASP A 16 -18.59 10.86 -13.56
N SER A 17 -18.23 10.54 -12.32
CA SER A 17 -18.12 11.51 -11.23
C SER A 17 -16.73 12.14 -11.08
N ASP A 18 -15.74 11.66 -11.83
CA ASP A 18 -14.33 11.75 -11.47
C ASP A 18 -14.06 11.25 -10.04
N TRP A 19 -12.81 11.39 -9.57
CA TRP A 19 -12.46 11.09 -8.19
C TRP A 19 -12.96 12.17 -7.23
N ILE A 20 -13.77 11.77 -6.26
CA ILE A 20 -14.27 12.61 -5.16
C ILE A 20 -13.48 12.25 -3.91
N ASN A 21 -12.77 13.23 -3.34
CA ASN A 21 -12.05 13.06 -2.07
C ASN A 21 -13.04 12.89 -0.91
N ALA A 22 -12.70 11.97 0.00
CA ALA A 22 -13.45 11.71 1.22
C ALA A 22 -12.58 12.05 2.43
N GLU A 23 -13.11 12.93 3.28
CA GLU A 23 -12.58 13.24 4.60
C GLU A 23 -13.44 12.59 5.69
N ASP A 24 -13.05 12.76 6.95
CA ASP A 24 -13.80 12.24 8.10
C ASP A 24 -15.25 12.76 8.12
N VAL A 25 -15.47 13.98 7.62
CA VAL A 25 -16.79 14.54 7.33
C VAL A 25 -16.76 15.18 5.94
N THR A 26 -17.53 14.63 5.00
CA THR A 26 -17.60 15.13 3.62
C THR A 26 -19.02 15.59 3.31
N CYS A 27 -19.18 16.82 2.79
CA CYS A 27 -20.48 17.35 2.37
C CYS A 27 -20.53 17.50 0.85
N LEU A 28 -21.51 16.88 0.20
CA LEU A 28 -21.74 17.00 -1.24
C LEU A 28 -22.80 18.09 -1.48
N VAL A 29 -22.41 19.17 -2.16
CA VAL A 29 -23.30 20.31 -2.48
C VAL A 29 -23.55 20.38 -3.98
N GLY A 30 -24.78 20.69 -4.37
CA GLY A 30 -25.19 20.82 -5.77
C GLY A 30 -26.70 21.04 -5.90
N THR A 31 -27.17 21.42 -7.07
CA THR A 31 -28.60 21.64 -7.34
C THR A 31 -29.43 20.36 -7.15
N ASN A 32 -30.76 20.50 -7.05
CA ASN A 32 -31.64 19.33 -7.07
C ASN A 32 -31.39 18.50 -8.34
N GLU A 33 -31.50 17.17 -8.20
CA GLU A 33 -31.31 16.21 -9.30
C GLU A 33 -29.88 16.15 -9.88
N SER A 34 -28.91 16.81 -9.25
CA SER A 34 -27.50 16.78 -9.68
C SER A 34 -26.77 15.44 -9.46
N GLY A 35 -27.48 14.38 -9.06
CA GLY A 35 -26.91 13.04 -8.87
C GLY A 35 -26.27 12.74 -7.50
N LYS A 36 -26.26 13.68 -6.54
CA LYS A 36 -25.67 13.48 -5.19
C LYS A 36 -26.11 12.19 -4.51
N THR A 37 -27.42 11.94 -4.50
CA THR A 37 -27.99 10.72 -3.91
C THR A 37 -27.50 9.46 -4.64
N ASN A 38 -27.37 9.52 -5.97
CA ASN A 38 -26.88 8.39 -6.76
C ASN A 38 -25.39 8.10 -6.49
N LEU A 39 -24.57 9.13 -6.21
CA LEU A 39 -23.19 8.96 -5.76
C LEU A 39 -23.11 8.18 -4.44
N LEU A 40 -23.92 8.59 -3.45
CA LEU A 40 -23.95 7.93 -2.14
C LEU A 40 -24.48 6.50 -2.21
N ILE A 41 -25.51 6.24 -3.02
CA ILE A 41 -26.06 4.89 -3.22
C ILE A 41 -25.04 3.98 -3.91
N ALA A 42 -24.31 4.47 -4.93
CA ALA A 42 -23.25 3.70 -5.57
C ALA A 42 -22.13 3.33 -4.58
N LEU A 43 -21.65 4.31 -3.80
CA LEU A 43 -20.65 4.08 -2.77
C LEU A 43 -21.14 3.08 -1.71
N TRP A 44 -22.39 3.21 -1.29
CA TRP A 44 -23.00 2.26 -0.36
C TRP A 44 -23.02 0.82 -0.90
N LYS A 45 -23.38 0.65 -2.18
CA LYS A 45 -23.42 -0.65 -2.86
C LYS A 45 -22.03 -1.26 -3.12
N LEU A 46 -20.93 -0.54 -2.89
CA LEU A 46 -19.58 -1.11 -2.91
C LEU A 46 -19.48 -2.30 -1.94
N ASN A 47 -19.90 -2.12 -0.69
CA ASN A 47 -19.90 -3.16 0.34
C ASN A 47 -20.98 -2.89 1.41
N PRO A 48 -22.27 -3.09 1.09
CA PRO A 48 -23.37 -2.67 1.96
C PRO A 48 -23.44 -3.49 3.25
N ALA A 49 -23.72 -2.84 4.38
CA ALA A 49 -23.87 -3.47 5.69
C ALA A 49 -25.10 -4.40 5.78
N ASN A 50 -26.22 -3.99 5.16
CA ASN A 50 -27.47 -4.76 5.09
C ASN A 50 -27.47 -5.81 3.97
N GLY A 51 -26.39 -5.94 3.21
CA GLY A 51 -26.31 -6.86 2.07
C GLY A 51 -27.14 -6.45 0.86
N GLU A 52 -27.45 -5.15 0.69
CA GLU A 52 -28.18 -4.63 -0.46
C GLU A 52 -27.68 -5.21 -1.79
N LEU A 53 -28.62 -5.69 -2.61
CA LEU A 53 -28.30 -6.27 -3.90
C LEU A 53 -28.06 -5.17 -4.94
N ILE A 54 -27.25 -5.50 -5.95
CA ILE A 54 -27.16 -4.70 -7.17
C ILE A 54 -28.33 -5.11 -8.05
N ILE A 55 -29.19 -4.15 -8.41
CA ILE A 55 -30.37 -4.41 -9.24
C ILE A 55 -30.16 -3.65 -10.55
N PRO A 56 -29.68 -4.30 -11.62
CA PRO A 56 -29.34 -3.62 -12.87
C PRO A 56 -30.49 -2.79 -13.45
N LEU A 57 -31.73 -3.25 -13.33
CA LEU A 57 -32.92 -2.50 -13.80
C LEU A 57 -33.06 -1.12 -13.14
N ASP A 58 -32.59 -0.99 -11.89
CA ASP A 58 -32.68 0.24 -11.10
C ASP A 58 -31.37 1.03 -11.10
N ASP A 59 -30.24 0.31 -11.05
CA ASP A 59 -28.90 0.86 -10.82
C ASP A 59 -28.16 1.19 -12.12
N TYR A 60 -28.38 0.43 -13.20
CA TYR A 60 -27.71 0.65 -14.48
C TYR A 60 -28.33 1.84 -15.24
N PRO A 61 -27.54 2.66 -15.95
CA PRO A 61 -28.07 3.78 -16.73
C PRO A 61 -29.08 3.30 -17.77
N ARG A 62 -30.34 3.73 -17.65
CA ARG A 62 -31.45 3.26 -18.50
C ARG A 62 -31.16 3.35 -20.00
N LYS A 63 -30.51 4.44 -20.44
CA LYS A 63 -30.14 4.66 -21.85
C LYS A 63 -29.10 3.67 -22.38
N LYS A 64 -28.30 3.08 -21.49
CA LYS A 64 -27.21 2.14 -21.81
C LYS A 64 -27.57 0.69 -21.48
N TYR A 65 -28.78 0.40 -20.99
CA TYR A 65 -29.17 -0.93 -20.50
C TYR A 65 -28.97 -2.06 -21.51
N HIS A 66 -29.09 -1.77 -22.82
CA HIS A 66 -28.81 -2.75 -23.87
C HIS A 66 -27.36 -3.29 -23.85
N ASN A 67 -26.40 -2.55 -23.26
CA ASN A 67 -25.02 -3.00 -23.11
C ASN A 67 -24.89 -4.05 -22.01
N TYR A 68 -25.68 -3.94 -20.94
CA TYR A 68 -25.61 -4.82 -19.79
C TYR A 68 -25.80 -6.29 -20.16
N GLU A 69 -26.71 -6.59 -21.10
CA GLU A 69 -26.92 -7.95 -21.61
C GLU A 69 -25.68 -8.51 -22.35
N GLN A 70 -24.88 -7.63 -22.97
CA GLN A 70 -23.70 -8.02 -23.75
C GLN A 70 -22.49 -8.26 -22.85
N THR A 71 -22.27 -7.39 -21.88
CA THR A 71 -21.16 -7.43 -20.91
C THR A 71 -21.40 -8.41 -19.77
N LYS A 72 -22.66 -8.81 -19.56
CA LYS A 72 -23.11 -9.65 -18.43
C LYS A 72 -22.77 -9.04 -17.07
N GLY A 73 -22.70 -7.71 -16.99
CA GLY A 73 -22.40 -6.99 -15.76
C GLY A 73 -20.92 -6.88 -15.40
N ASP A 74 -20.01 -7.23 -16.32
CA ASP A 74 -18.56 -7.00 -16.17
C ASP A 74 -18.19 -5.52 -16.42
N GLU A 75 -18.96 -4.60 -15.83
CA GLU A 75 -18.64 -3.17 -15.82
C GLU A 75 -18.57 -2.67 -14.39
N VAL A 76 -17.49 -1.95 -14.10
CA VAL A 76 -17.30 -1.22 -12.85
C VAL A 76 -18.34 -0.10 -12.78
N PHE A 77 -19.06 -0.01 -11.66
CA PHE A 77 -19.93 1.12 -11.37
C PHE A 77 -19.43 2.01 -10.24
N VAL A 78 -18.55 1.48 -9.40
CA VAL A 78 -17.93 2.21 -8.30
C VAL A 78 -16.50 1.73 -8.06
N SER A 79 -15.61 2.69 -7.86
CA SER A 79 -14.22 2.52 -7.45
C SER A 79 -13.98 3.29 -6.16
N ALA A 80 -13.23 2.74 -5.22
CA ALA A 80 -12.86 3.42 -3.99
C ALA A 80 -11.40 3.14 -3.63
N GLU A 81 -10.66 4.21 -3.37
CA GLU A 81 -9.29 4.15 -2.87
C GLU A 81 -9.30 4.17 -1.35
N PHE A 82 -8.59 3.22 -0.75
CA PHE A 82 -8.46 3.07 0.68
C PHE A 82 -7.01 3.12 1.10
N GLU A 83 -6.75 3.81 2.20
CA GLU A 83 -5.55 3.63 3.00
C GLU A 83 -5.75 2.41 3.92
N VAL A 84 -4.75 1.53 3.96
CA VAL A 84 -4.73 0.37 4.85
C VAL A 84 -3.85 0.67 6.06
N ASP A 85 -4.21 0.11 7.22
CA ASP A 85 -3.39 0.26 8.41
C ASP A 85 -2.05 -0.48 8.28
N THR A 86 -1.06 -0.08 9.08
CA THR A 86 0.30 -0.63 9.06
C THR A 86 0.32 -2.16 9.21
N THR A 87 -0.55 -2.74 10.05
CA THR A 87 -0.57 -4.21 10.26
C THR A 87 -1.06 -4.95 9.02
N THR A 88 -2.04 -4.38 8.33
CA THR A 88 -2.54 -4.89 7.05
C THR A 88 -1.49 -4.72 5.95
N ALA A 89 -0.83 -3.56 5.85
CA ALA A 89 0.25 -3.32 4.88
C ALA A 89 1.40 -4.33 5.03
N ILE A 90 1.85 -4.59 6.26
CA ILE A 90 2.88 -5.61 6.56
C ILE A 90 2.39 -7.00 6.15
N SER A 91 1.12 -7.33 6.42
CA SER A 91 0.55 -8.63 6.05
C SER A 91 0.49 -8.82 4.53
N LEU A 92 0.10 -7.78 3.79
CA LEU A 92 0.10 -7.77 2.33
C LEU A 92 1.51 -7.87 1.77
N SER A 93 2.46 -7.12 2.32
CA SER A 93 3.88 -7.14 1.97
C SER A 93 4.49 -8.55 2.14
N LYS A 94 4.16 -9.25 3.23
CA LYS A 94 4.60 -10.64 3.44
C LYS A 94 4.07 -11.59 2.39
N GLN A 95 2.80 -11.46 1.99
CA GLN A 95 2.18 -12.33 0.99
C GLN A 95 2.59 -12.01 -0.44
N SER A 96 2.75 -10.72 -0.75
CA SER A 96 3.05 -10.26 -2.11
C SER A 96 4.54 -10.28 -2.43
N GLY A 97 5.41 -10.27 -1.41
CA GLY A 97 6.85 -10.15 -1.55
C GLY A 97 7.35 -8.71 -1.80
N TRP A 98 6.43 -7.77 -2.02
CA TRP A 98 6.74 -6.37 -2.32
C TRP A 98 6.93 -5.51 -1.06
N HIS A 99 7.61 -4.38 -1.18
CA HIS A 99 7.81 -3.45 -0.06
C HIS A 99 6.47 -2.94 0.51
N GLU A 100 6.42 -2.72 1.83
CA GLU A 100 5.18 -2.35 2.53
C GLU A 100 4.57 -1.02 2.09
N ASP A 101 5.40 -0.05 1.69
CA ASP A 101 4.94 1.25 1.21
C ASP A 101 4.10 1.17 -0.08
N LEU A 102 4.33 0.14 -0.91
CA LEU A 102 3.52 -0.12 -2.09
C LEU A 102 2.13 -0.66 -1.72
N MET A 103 2.01 -1.23 -0.53
CA MET A 103 0.79 -1.89 -0.03
C MET A 103 -0.10 -0.96 0.78
N LYS A 104 0.36 0.26 1.10
CA LYS A 104 -0.34 1.22 1.98
C LYS A 104 -1.67 1.71 1.43
N GLN A 105 -1.86 1.67 0.11
CA GLN A 105 -3.10 2.12 -0.53
C GLN A 105 -3.57 1.12 -1.60
N VAL A 106 -4.86 0.84 -1.59
CA VAL A 106 -5.51 -0.08 -2.51
C VAL A 106 -6.75 0.56 -3.14
N ILE A 107 -7.01 0.25 -4.40
CA ILE A 107 -8.27 0.55 -5.06
C ILE A 107 -9.12 -0.71 -5.07
N VAL A 108 -10.35 -0.59 -4.59
CA VAL A 108 -11.36 -1.64 -4.64
C VAL A 108 -12.47 -1.17 -5.56
N ARG A 109 -12.79 -1.97 -6.57
CA ARG A 109 -13.89 -1.71 -7.50
C ARG A 109 -14.97 -2.76 -7.38
N ARG A 110 -16.19 -2.38 -7.70
CA ARG A 110 -17.34 -3.29 -7.76
C ARG A 110 -17.97 -3.24 -9.14
N ASN A 111 -18.17 -4.44 -9.68
CA ASN A 111 -18.85 -4.65 -10.96
C ASN A 111 -20.34 -4.91 -10.73
N TYR A 112 -21.15 -4.71 -11.77
CA TYR A 112 -22.60 -4.99 -11.72
C TYR A 112 -22.94 -6.47 -11.51
N ASP A 113 -22.09 -7.40 -11.95
CA ASP A 113 -22.20 -8.83 -11.66
C ASP A 113 -21.92 -9.18 -10.18
N GLY A 114 -21.54 -8.18 -9.39
CA GLY A 114 -21.23 -8.31 -7.98
C GLY A 114 -19.81 -8.77 -7.70
N SER A 115 -18.96 -8.97 -8.70
CA SER A 115 -17.54 -9.24 -8.53
C SER A 115 -16.78 -8.00 -8.04
N TYR A 116 -15.57 -8.23 -7.53
CA TYR A 116 -14.67 -7.19 -7.05
C TYR A 116 -13.35 -7.24 -7.82
N LEU A 117 -12.81 -6.06 -8.13
CA LEU A 117 -11.46 -5.88 -8.64
C LEU A 117 -10.63 -5.15 -7.60
N TYR A 118 -9.34 -5.51 -7.52
CA TYR A 118 -8.40 -5.01 -6.54
C TYR A 118 -7.12 -4.60 -7.23
N GLU A 119 -6.61 -3.41 -6.91
CA GLU A 119 -5.35 -2.88 -7.42
C GLU A 119 -4.58 -2.19 -6.30
N TYR A 120 -3.25 -2.17 -6.39
CA TYR A 120 -2.44 -1.26 -5.59
C TYR A 120 -2.38 0.10 -6.29
N VAL A 121 -2.46 1.18 -5.52
CA VAL A 121 -2.37 2.55 -6.07
C VAL A 121 -0.98 2.80 -6.65
N LYS A 122 0.05 2.33 -5.95
CA LYS A 122 1.44 2.46 -6.37
C LYS A 122 1.90 1.16 -7.04
N ASN A 123 2.44 1.29 -8.25
CA ASN A 123 3.13 0.20 -8.94
C ASN A 123 4.66 0.24 -8.74
N LYS A 124 5.19 1.35 -8.21
CA LYS A 124 6.59 1.56 -7.80
C LYS A 124 6.70 2.65 -6.73
N LEU A 125 7.86 2.75 -6.11
CA LEU A 125 8.22 3.86 -5.24
C LEU A 125 9.02 4.91 -6.03
N ASP A 126 8.71 6.18 -5.81
CA ASP A 126 9.53 7.30 -6.28
C ASP A 126 10.57 7.71 -5.23
N SER A 127 10.20 7.57 -3.95
CA SER A 127 11.03 7.81 -2.78
C SER A 127 10.62 6.93 -1.61
N ILE A 128 11.49 6.81 -0.61
CA ILE A 128 11.19 6.27 0.73
C ILE A 128 11.51 7.30 1.80
N ASP A 129 10.83 7.22 2.94
CA ASP A 129 11.20 8.05 4.10
C ASP A 129 12.55 7.60 4.65
N LYS A 130 13.47 8.54 4.89
CA LYS A 130 14.81 8.25 5.42
C LYS A 130 14.76 7.57 6.79
N SER A 131 13.74 7.84 7.59
CA SER A 131 13.55 7.21 8.90
C SER A 131 13.48 5.70 8.79
N TYR A 132 12.85 5.18 7.74
CA TYR A 132 12.80 3.74 7.47
C TYR A 132 14.20 3.14 7.34
N LEU A 133 15.07 3.77 6.56
CA LEU A 133 16.43 3.28 6.35
C LEU A 133 17.31 3.46 7.59
N ILE A 134 17.12 4.55 8.34
CA ILE A 134 17.80 4.80 9.62
C ILE A 134 17.41 3.72 10.64
N ASP A 135 16.12 3.47 10.84
CA ASP A 135 15.62 2.45 11.76
C ASP A 135 16.08 1.06 11.36
N PHE A 136 16.11 0.77 10.06
CA PHE A 136 16.65 -0.46 9.54
C PHE A 136 18.14 -0.64 9.88
N LEU A 137 18.98 0.35 9.62
CA LEU A 137 20.42 0.26 9.93
C LEU A 137 20.69 0.20 11.44
N ASN A 138 19.91 0.91 12.25
CA ASN A 138 19.94 0.77 13.71
C ASN A 138 19.63 -0.66 14.15
N ASN A 139 18.61 -1.28 13.56
CA ASN A 139 18.27 -2.69 13.83
C ASN A 139 19.40 -3.63 13.42
N VAL A 140 20.08 -3.39 12.30
CA VAL A 140 21.25 -4.18 11.88
C VAL A 140 22.39 -4.08 12.91
N ILE A 141 22.65 -2.89 13.47
CA ILE A 141 23.63 -2.74 14.58
C ILE A 141 23.20 -3.56 15.80
N GLN A 142 21.92 -3.51 16.18
CA GLN A 142 21.42 -4.26 17.32
C GLN A 142 21.50 -5.78 17.09
N GLU A 143 21.13 -6.25 15.90
CA GLU A 143 21.27 -7.66 15.49
C GLU A 143 22.74 -8.11 15.50
N TYR A 144 23.67 -7.24 15.09
CA TYR A 144 25.10 -7.54 15.14
C TYR A 144 25.58 -7.70 16.58
N ASN A 145 25.28 -6.71 17.43
CA ASN A 145 25.72 -6.65 18.82
C ASN A 145 25.12 -7.77 19.70
N SER A 146 23.91 -8.22 19.38
CA SER A 146 23.23 -9.30 20.11
C SER A 146 23.60 -10.71 19.60
N SER A 147 24.29 -10.81 18.47
CA SER A 147 24.76 -12.09 17.93
C SER A 147 26.02 -12.60 18.66
N ASP A 148 26.46 -13.82 18.32
CA ASP A 148 27.75 -14.36 18.79
C ASP A 148 28.96 -13.76 18.06
N LEU A 149 28.76 -12.99 17.00
CA LEU A 149 29.86 -12.48 16.16
C LEU A 149 30.80 -11.55 16.93
N PRO A 150 30.33 -10.57 17.72
CA PRO A 150 31.22 -9.69 18.47
C PRO A 150 32.18 -10.46 19.40
N ASN A 151 31.73 -11.57 19.99
CA ASN A 151 32.55 -12.38 20.88
C ASN A 151 33.62 -13.20 20.13
N LYS A 152 33.44 -13.41 18.82
CA LYS A 152 34.33 -14.19 17.95
C LYS A 152 35.30 -13.32 17.16
N GLU A 153 35.18 -12.00 17.26
CA GLU A 153 35.97 -11.02 16.52
C GLU A 153 36.79 -10.14 17.46
N GLU A 154 37.88 -9.60 16.93
CA GLU A 154 38.74 -8.68 17.68
C GLU A 154 38.01 -7.37 18.01
N ALA A 155 38.33 -6.76 19.14
CA ALA A 155 37.73 -5.50 19.58
C ALA A 155 37.85 -4.39 18.52
N GLU A 156 38.97 -4.34 17.80
CA GLU A 156 39.20 -3.40 16.70
C GLU A 156 38.29 -3.66 15.49
N THR A 157 38.03 -4.93 15.15
CA THR A 157 37.09 -5.30 14.07
C THR A 157 35.66 -4.87 14.43
N ASN A 158 35.21 -5.19 15.66
CA ASN A 158 33.87 -4.82 16.15
C ASN A 158 33.66 -3.31 16.16
N LYS A 159 34.68 -2.57 16.64
CA LYS A 159 34.68 -1.12 16.62
C LYS A 159 34.60 -0.58 15.19
N ALA A 160 35.42 -1.09 14.27
CA ALA A 160 35.41 -0.64 12.87
C ALA A 160 34.06 -0.86 12.17
N ILE A 161 33.38 -1.99 12.44
CA ILE A 161 32.03 -2.25 11.92
C ILE A 161 31.02 -1.25 12.50
N THR A 162 31.03 -1.06 13.81
CA THR A 162 30.10 -0.14 14.49
C THR A 162 30.31 1.31 14.04
N ASP A 163 31.57 1.75 13.97
CA ASP A 163 31.96 3.08 13.49
C ASP A 163 31.53 3.29 12.04
N PHE A 164 31.70 2.28 11.19
CA PHE A 164 31.24 2.35 9.80
C PHE A 164 29.72 2.52 9.69
N ILE A 165 28.92 1.71 10.39
CA ILE A 165 27.45 1.83 10.30
C ILE A 165 26.99 3.17 10.90
N ASN A 166 27.58 3.62 12.01
CA ASN A 166 27.30 4.94 12.58
C ASN A 166 27.66 6.08 11.61
N SER A 167 28.75 5.92 10.82
CA SER A 167 29.11 6.88 9.79
C SER A 167 28.05 6.93 8.67
N GLU A 168 27.52 5.78 8.23
CA GLU A 168 26.43 5.75 7.23
C GLU A 168 25.13 6.35 7.78
N LEU A 169 24.79 6.06 9.04
CA LEU A 169 23.65 6.69 9.74
C LEU A 169 23.79 8.22 9.80
N SER A 170 24.99 8.73 10.09
CA SER A 170 25.24 10.17 10.12
C SER A 170 25.09 10.81 8.74
N LYS A 171 25.58 10.15 7.68
CA LYS A 171 25.40 10.59 6.29
C LYS A 171 23.91 10.67 5.92
N LEU A 172 23.14 9.62 6.21
CA LEU A 172 21.69 9.60 5.98
C LEU A 172 20.95 10.68 6.76
N SER A 173 21.36 10.98 7.99
CA SER A 173 20.73 12.00 8.82
C SER A 173 20.78 13.40 8.18
N THR A 174 21.87 13.69 7.45
CA THR A 174 22.06 14.97 6.72
C THR A 174 21.28 15.08 5.40
N LYS A 175 20.72 13.98 4.90
CA LYS A 175 19.92 13.97 3.67
C LYS A 175 18.51 14.53 3.90
N ASN A 176 17.83 14.82 2.79
CA ASN A 176 16.40 15.15 2.80
C ASN A 176 15.57 14.00 3.39
N ASN A 177 14.34 14.32 3.83
CA ASN A 177 13.47 13.31 4.44
C ASN A 177 13.10 12.19 3.48
N GLU A 178 13.08 12.45 2.18
CA GLU A 178 12.81 11.47 1.16
C GLU A 178 14.11 11.06 0.45
N LEU A 179 14.36 9.74 0.40
CA LEU A 179 15.49 9.14 -0.29
C LEU A 179 15.03 8.54 -1.61
N ASN A 180 15.78 8.83 -2.68
CA ASN A 180 15.56 8.21 -3.98
C ASN A 180 16.35 6.90 -4.14
N LYS A 181 16.12 6.21 -5.26
CA LYS A 181 16.79 4.94 -5.59
C LYS A 181 18.33 5.02 -5.54
N GLN A 182 18.92 6.10 -6.06
CA GLN A 182 20.39 6.26 -6.12
C GLN A 182 20.98 6.35 -4.72
N GLU A 183 20.30 7.00 -3.79
CA GLU A 183 20.77 7.13 -2.41
C GLU A 183 20.75 5.79 -1.67
N VAL A 184 19.72 4.96 -1.91
CA VAL A 184 19.67 3.59 -1.37
C VAL A 184 20.75 2.70 -2.01
N LEU A 185 20.99 2.86 -3.31
CA LEU A 185 22.07 2.16 -4.03
C LEU A 185 23.45 2.56 -3.50
N GLU A 186 23.66 3.84 -3.18
CA GLU A 186 24.90 4.35 -2.59
C GLU A 186 25.17 3.70 -1.24
N VAL A 187 24.16 3.61 -0.36
CA VAL A 187 24.29 2.89 0.92
C VAL A 187 24.68 1.44 0.67
N LYS A 188 23.96 0.73 -0.23
CA LYS A 188 24.30 -0.66 -0.56
C LYS A 188 25.75 -0.79 -1.05
N ALA A 189 26.18 0.10 -1.94
CA ALA A 189 27.53 0.10 -2.49
C ALA A 189 28.60 0.36 -1.43
N ASN A 190 28.37 1.31 -0.51
CA ASN A 190 29.27 1.60 0.61
C ASN A 190 29.47 0.36 1.48
N PHE A 191 28.39 -0.32 1.85
CA PHE A 191 28.46 -1.58 2.61
C PHE A 191 29.19 -2.67 1.84
N THR A 192 28.87 -2.90 0.56
CA THR A 192 29.58 -3.89 -0.26
C THR A 192 31.08 -3.59 -0.31
N MET A 193 31.48 -2.35 -0.55
CA MET A 193 32.88 -1.94 -0.61
C MET A 193 33.59 -2.12 0.73
N PHE A 194 32.93 -1.76 1.84
CA PHE A 194 33.48 -1.92 3.19
C PHE A 194 33.75 -3.40 3.52
N ILE A 195 32.80 -4.29 3.23
CA ILE A 195 32.95 -5.74 3.48
C ILE A 195 34.01 -6.37 2.57
N GLU A 196 33.99 -6.07 1.26
CA GLU A 196 34.96 -6.65 0.32
C GLU A 196 36.40 -6.15 0.56
N THR A 197 36.57 -4.92 1.04
CA THR A 197 37.91 -4.37 1.30
C THR A 197 38.51 -4.91 2.59
N ASN A 198 37.70 -4.99 3.66
CA ASN A 198 38.22 -5.25 5.01
C ASN A 198 38.01 -6.70 5.47
N TYR A 199 36.94 -7.36 4.99
CA TYR A 199 36.43 -8.60 5.59
C TYR A 199 36.13 -9.72 4.58
N LYS A 200 36.66 -9.62 3.35
CA LYS A 200 36.45 -10.60 2.28
C LYS A 200 36.66 -12.06 2.68
N ARG A 201 37.63 -12.34 3.55
CA ARG A 201 37.97 -13.71 4.02
C ARG A 201 37.22 -14.12 5.30
N LYS A 202 36.51 -13.20 5.96
CA LYS A 202 35.76 -13.46 7.20
C LYS A 202 34.33 -13.92 6.86
N ILE A 203 34.18 -15.21 6.59
CA ILE A 203 32.95 -15.84 6.09
C ILE A 203 31.74 -15.54 7.00
N ASN A 204 31.91 -15.62 8.32
CA ASN A 204 30.82 -15.41 9.28
C ASN A 204 30.28 -13.97 9.25
N LEU A 205 31.18 -12.98 9.19
CA LEU A 205 30.78 -11.57 9.04
C LEU A 205 30.07 -11.33 7.71
N LYS A 206 30.63 -11.86 6.61
CA LYS A 206 29.99 -11.74 5.30
C LYS A 206 28.58 -12.36 5.31
N SER A 207 28.44 -13.56 5.87
CA SER A 207 27.16 -14.26 6.00
C SER A 207 26.12 -13.46 6.80
N PHE A 208 26.56 -12.72 7.82
CA PHE A 208 25.67 -11.84 8.59
C PHE A 208 25.07 -10.74 7.71
N PHE A 209 25.88 -10.00 6.96
CA PHE A 209 25.37 -8.94 6.08
C PHE A 209 24.58 -9.49 4.90
N ASP A 210 25.00 -10.62 4.34
CA ASP A 210 24.28 -11.34 3.28
C ASP A 210 22.87 -11.79 3.72
N SER A 211 22.64 -11.99 5.02
CA SER A 211 21.35 -12.44 5.56
C SER A 211 20.51 -11.29 6.11
N ASN A 212 21.14 -10.33 6.79
CA ASN A 212 20.44 -9.33 7.60
C ASN A 212 20.39 -7.93 6.96
N LEU A 213 21.29 -7.64 6.02
CA LEU A 213 21.40 -6.33 5.38
C LEU A 213 20.96 -6.37 3.91
N PHE A 214 21.71 -7.08 3.06
CA PHE A 214 21.58 -6.97 1.60
C PHE A 214 20.19 -7.39 1.08
N PRO A 215 19.54 -8.48 1.56
CA PRO A 215 18.22 -8.87 1.06
C PRO A 215 17.15 -7.80 1.31
N LYS A 216 17.24 -7.09 2.43
CA LYS A 216 16.30 -6.00 2.78
C LYS A 216 16.56 -4.77 1.90
N LEU A 217 17.83 -4.39 1.69
CA LEU A 217 18.19 -3.33 0.74
C LEU A 217 17.74 -3.66 -0.69
N ASP A 218 17.92 -4.91 -1.13
CA ASP A 218 17.49 -5.37 -2.45
C ASP A 218 15.97 -5.29 -2.62
N ARG A 219 15.23 -5.65 -1.58
CA ARG A 219 13.77 -5.49 -1.57
C ARG A 219 13.36 -4.03 -1.74
N ILE A 220 14.01 -3.11 -1.01
CA ILE A 220 13.76 -1.67 -1.16
C ILE A 220 14.09 -1.21 -2.58
N ILE A 221 15.27 -1.56 -3.11
CA ILE A 221 15.71 -1.17 -4.46
C ILE A 221 14.74 -1.69 -5.52
N SER A 222 14.31 -2.96 -5.41
CA SER A 222 13.35 -3.56 -6.34
C SER A 222 12.00 -2.84 -6.36
N ALA A 223 11.61 -2.20 -5.26
CA ALA A 223 10.37 -1.44 -5.18
C ALA A 223 10.37 -0.16 -6.04
N PHE A 224 11.55 0.39 -6.34
CA PHE A 224 11.69 1.52 -7.29
C PHE A 224 11.57 1.09 -8.76
N ASP A 225 11.91 -0.17 -9.05
CA ASP A 225 11.87 -0.75 -10.39
C ASP A 225 10.60 -1.55 -10.69
N ALA A 226 9.73 -1.68 -9.68
CA ALA A 226 8.50 -2.44 -9.81
C ALA A 226 7.63 -1.87 -10.94
N ASN A 227 7.03 -2.75 -11.73
CA ASN A 227 6.04 -2.35 -12.71
C ASN A 227 5.01 -3.47 -12.83
N GLY A 228 3.73 -3.11 -12.82
CA GLY A 228 2.64 -4.09 -12.91
C GLY A 228 2.50 -4.99 -11.69
N ILE A 229 2.48 -4.42 -10.47
CA ILE A 229 2.18 -5.17 -9.25
C ILE A 229 0.72 -5.65 -9.31
N VAL A 230 0.53 -6.98 -9.38
CA VAL A 230 -0.79 -7.60 -9.38
C VAL A 230 -1.16 -8.05 -7.98
N VAL A 231 -2.43 -7.88 -7.61
CA VAL A 231 -2.97 -8.38 -6.33
C VAL A 231 -3.20 -9.90 -6.42
N SER A 232 -2.43 -10.68 -5.67
CA SER A 232 -2.61 -12.15 -5.57
C SER A 232 -3.94 -12.51 -4.90
N ASP A 233 -4.40 -13.75 -5.06
CA ASP A 233 -5.67 -14.19 -4.47
C ASP A 233 -5.64 -14.19 -2.93
N GLU A 234 -4.48 -14.47 -2.32
CA GLU A 234 -4.25 -14.33 -0.89
C GLU A 234 -4.40 -12.88 -0.45
N CYS A 235 -3.79 -11.94 -1.19
CA CYS A 235 -3.93 -10.50 -0.92
C CYS A 235 -5.38 -10.04 -1.10
N LYS A 236 -6.11 -10.51 -2.12
CA LYS A 236 -7.54 -10.21 -2.32
C LYS A 236 -8.36 -10.63 -1.11
N LYS A 237 -8.12 -11.81 -0.53
CA LYS A 237 -8.80 -12.29 0.68
C LYS A 237 -8.53 -11.38 1.87
N ILE A 238 -7.28 -10.96 2.07
CA ILE A 238 -6.90 -10.02 3.13
C ILE A 238 -7.64 -8.69 2.93
N ILE A 239 -7.57 -8.12 1.72
CA ILE A 239 -8.20 -6.83 1.42
C ILE A 239 -9.71 -6.90 1.66
N LYS A 240 -10.37 -7.94 1.11
CA LYS A 240 -11.81 -8.15 1.26
C LYS A 240 -12.24 -8.29 2.72
N SER A 241 -11.43 -8.95 3.56
CA SER A 241 -11.72 -9.12 5.00
C SER A 241 -11.66 -7.80 5.79
N LYS A 242 -10.91 -6.81 5.28
CA LYS A 242 -10.70 -5.50 5.90
C LYS A 242 -11.53 -4.38 5.26
N LEU A 243 -12.26 -4.68 4.18
CA LEU A 243 -13.10 -3.73 3.46
C LEU A 243 -14.24 -3.26 4.39
N PRO A 244 -14.36 -1.95 4.68
CA PRO A 244 -15.42 -1.44 5.54
C PRO A 244 -16.79 -1.71 4.95
N LYS A 245 -17.77 -1.85 5.84
CA LYS A 245 -19.19 -1.90 5.47
C LYS A 245 -19.74 -0.48 5.41
N PHE A 246 -20.51 -0.19 4.37
CA PHE A 246 -21.15 1.10 4.20
C PHE A 246 -22.59 1.04 4.71
N VAL A 247 -23.00 2.09 5.42
CA VAL A 247 -24.35 2.30 5.92
C VAL A 247 -24.91 3.56 5.26
N TYR A 248 -26.12 3.45 4.75
CA TYR A 248 -26.82 4.56 4.09
C TYR A 248 -28.10 4.86 4.84
N TYR A 249 -28.29 6.13 5.21
CA TYR A 249 -29.50 6.63 5.84
C TYR A 249 -30.20 7.58 4.86
N SER A 250 -31.42 7.25 4.45
CA SER A 250 -32.28 8.16 3.68
C SER A 250 -33.07 9.10 4.59
N ASP A 251 -33.41 8.63 5.78
CA ASP A 251 -34.21 9.34 6.78
C ASP A 251 -33.49 9.29 8.13
N TYR A 252 -33.33 10.45 8.77
CA TYR A 252 -32.72 10.58 10.12
C TYR A 252 -33.68 10.18 11.26
N GLY A 253 -34.70 9.37 10.97
CA GLY A 253 -35.65 8.88 11.96
C GLY A 253 -35.06 7.75 12.78
N ASN A 254 -34.66 8.06 14.03
CA ASN A 254 -34.23 7.15 15.09
C ASN A 254 -32.80 6.57 14.97
N LEU A 255 -31.81 7.37 15.38
CA LEU A 255 -30.53 6.85 15.89
C LEU A 255 -30.52 6.69 17.42
N ASP A 256 -31.67 6.90 18.08
CA ASP A 256 -31.89 6.54 19.48
C ASP A 256 -32.49 5.14 19.57
N SER A 257 -31.65 4.10 19.62
CA SER A 257 -32.01 2.74 20.07
C SER A 257 -30.78 2.04 20.61
#